data_AF-A0A834M4N5-F1
#
_entry.id   AF-A0A834M4N5-F1
#
_cell.length_a   1.000
_cell.length_b   1.000
_cell.length_c   1.000
_cell.angle_alpha   90.00
_cell.angle_beta   90.00
_cell.angle_gamma   90.00
#
_symmetry.space_group_name_H-M   'P 1'
#
loop_
_entity.id
_entity.type
_entity.pdbx_description
1 polymer ?
#
loop_
_entity_poly.entity_id
_entity_poly.type
_entity_poly.pdbx_seq_one_letter_code
_entity_poly.pdbx_strand_id
1 'polypeptide(L)'
;MQLPRPLRGLRRVLGLLCLVVIFYFVVQALVSDADKSAARMVSSEQKTVVGPDSKVYEYGREMPLIFIGGVPRSGTTLMRAMLDAHPDVR
;
A
#
# COMPACT_ATOMS: atom_id res chain seq x y z
N MET A 1 -56.37 18.02 -25.65
CA MET A 1 -55.17 17.38 -25.05
C MET A 1 -54.73 18.23 -23.86
N GLN A 2 -54.91 17.73 -22.64
CA GLN A 2 -54.67 18.46 -21.39
C GLN A 2 -53.22 18.31 -20.96
N LEU A 3 -52.47 19.40 -20.87
CA LEU A 3 -51.14 19.44 -20.26
C LEU A 3 -51.30 19.78 -18.76
N PRO A 4 -50.68 19.02 -17.83
CA PRO A 4 -50.86 19.26 -16.40
C PRO A 4 -50.03 20.46 -15.94
N ARG A 5 -50.58 21.18 -14.94
CA ARG A 5 -50.04 22.42 -14.39
C ARG A 5 -48.80 22.16 -13.51
N PRO A 6 -47.81 23.07 -13.48
CA PRO A 6 -46.60 22.87 -12.69
C PRO A 6 -46.88 23.06 -11.20
N LEU A 7 -46.72 21.99 -10.43
CA LEU A 7 -46.83 21.98 -8.97
C LEU A 7 -45.67 22.76 -8.33
N ARG A 8 -45.99 23.93 -7.76
CA ARG A 8 -45.08 24.80 -6.98
C ARG A 8 -44.37 24.11 -5.80
N GLY A 9 -44.85 22.96 -5.34
CA GLY A 9 -44.24 22.17 -4.26
C GLY A 9 -43.05 21.31 -4.70
N LEU A 10 -42.91 20.99 -5.99
CA LEU A 10 -41.89 20.08 -6.50
C LEU A 10 -40.47 20.62 -6.33
N ARG A 11 -40.29 21.94 -6.44
CA ARG A 11 -38.99 22.60 -6.24
C ARG A 11 -38.46 22.45 -4.81
N ARG A 12 -39.36 22.44 -3.81
CA ARG A 12 -38.97 22.27 -2.40
C ARG A 12 -38.63 20.82 -2.09
N VAL A 13 -39.39 19.88 -2.66
CA VAL A 13 -39.14 18.44 -2.54
C VAL A 13 -37.80 18.06 -3.17
N LEU A 14 -37.51 18.58 -4.36
CA LEU A 14 -36.23 18.36 -5.04
C LEU A 14 -35.06 18.97 -4.25
N GLY A 15 -35.24 20.16 -3.66
CA GLY A 15 -34.23 20.79 -2.83
C GLY A 15 -33.90 20.00 -1.56
N LEU A 16 -34.92 19.49 -0.87
CA LEU A 16 -34.74 18.63 0.31
C LEU A 16 -34.04 17.32 -0.06
N LEU A 17 -34.40 16.71 -1.18
CA LEU A 17 -33.77 15.48 -1.66
C LEU A 17 -32.29 15.69 -2.00
N CYS A 18 -31.95 16.81 -2.65
CA CYS A 18 -30.56 17.19 -2.88
C CYS A 18 -29.78 17.39 -1.57
N LEU A 19 -30.36 18.05 -0.57
CA LEU A 19 -29.71 18.24 0.73
C LEU A 19 -29.44 16.92 1.46
N VAL A 20 -30.38 15.97 1.41
CA VAL A 20 -30.19 14.64 2.01
C VAL A 20 -29.08 13.87 1.30
N VAL A 21 -29.02 13.93 -0.04
CA VAL A 21 -27.96 13.27 -0.82
C VAL A 21 -26.59 13.88 -0.51
N ILE A 22 -26.49 15.22 -0.47
CA ILE A 22 -25.24 15.92 -0.13
C ILE A 22 -24.80 15.55 1.30
N PHE A 23 -25.72 15.56 2.26
CA PHE A 23 -25.42 15.17 3.64
C PHE A 23 -24.93 13.72 3.73
N TYR A 24 -25.56 12.79 3.00
CA TYR A 24 -25.12 11.40 2.92
C TYR A 24 -23.69 11.27 2.35
N PHE A 25 -23.37 11.99 1.28
CA PHE A 25 -22.02 12.01 0.69
C PHE A 25 -20.97 12.59 1.65
N VAL A 26 -21.32 13.65 2.40
CA VAL A 26 -20.43 14.24 3.42
C VAL A 26 -20.17 13.25 4.56
N VAL A 27 -21.19 12.55 5.05
CA VAL A 27 -21.01 11.50 6.07
C VAL A 27 -20.12 10.38 5.56
N GLN A 28 -20.33 9.89 4.33
CA GLN A 28 -19.48 8.88 3.69
C GLN A 28 -18.02 9.36 3.54
N ALA A 29 -17.80 10.62 3.15
CA ALA A 29 -16.47 11.18 3.01
C ALA A 29 -15.74 11.31 4.37
N LEU A 30 -16.43 11.77 5.42
CA LEU A 30 -15.86 11.89 6.77
C LEU A 30 -15.54 10.54 7.40
N VAL A 31 -16.40 9.53 7.22
CA VAL A 31 -16.16 8.16 7.72
C VAL A 31 -15.00 7.50 6.95
N SER A 32 -14.93 7.68 5.63
CA SER A 32 -13.85 7.13 4.81
C SER A 32 -12.47 7.71 5.12
N ASP A 33 -12.39 8.96 5.59
CA ASP A 33 -11.13 9.60 5.98
C ASP A 33 -10.59 9.03 7.31
N ALA A 34 -11.49 8.68 8.24
CA ALA A 34 -11.12 8.02 9.50
C ALA A 34 -10.49 6.64 9.28
N ASP A 35 -11.04 5.83 8.37
CA ASP A 35 -10.50 4.50 8.06
C ASP A 35 -9.17 4.58 7.28
N LYS A 36 -9.03 5.56 6.37
CA LYS A 36 -7.79 5.77 5.59
C LYS A 36 -6.65 6.34 6.44
N SER A 37 -6.96 7.12 7.47
CA SER A 37 -5.97 7.71 8.38
C SER A 37 -5.42 6.69 9.37
N ALA A 38 -6.23 5.72 9.81
CA ALA A 38 -5.75 4.60 10.64
C ALA A 38 -4.93 3.58 9.84
N ALA A 39 -5.24 3.38 8.55
CA ALA A 39 -4.52 2.45 7.67
C ALA A 39 -3.18 2.99 7.15
N ARG A 40 -2.81 4.23 7.48
CA ARG A 40 -1.53 4.85 7.13
C ARG A 40 -0.58 4.97 8.33
N MET A 41 -0.64 4.00 9.25
CA MET A 41 0.51 3.72 10.10
C MET A 41 1.62 3.18 9.20
N VAL A 42 2.58 4.05 8.88
CA VAL A 42 3.85 3.68 8.25
C VAL A 42 4.56 2.77 9.25
N SER A 43 4.29 1.46 9.10
CA SER A 43 5.04 0.40 9.77
C SER A 43 6.51 0.63 9.47
N SER A 44 7.32 0.62 10.53
CA SER A 44 8.79 0.66 10.54
C SER A 44 9.40 0.31 9.19
N GLU A 45 10.06 1.28 8.55
CA GLU A 45 10.85 1.20 7.31
C GLU A 45 11.36 -0.22 6.99
N GLN A 46 10.50 -1.05 6.41
CA GLN A 46 10.87 -2.40 6.03
C GLN A 46 11.61 -2.28 4.71
N LYS A 47 12.93 -2.24 4.81
CA LYS A 47 13.82 -2.04 3.67
C LYS A 47 13.70 -3.26 2.76
N THR A 48 12.99 -3.10 1.66
CA THR A 48 12.78 -4.17 0.68
C THR A 48 13.67 -3.96 -0.54
N VAL A 49 14.11 -5.06 -1.14
CA VAL A 49 14.85 -5.06 -2.41
C VAL A 49 14.09 -5.93 -3.39
N VAL A 50 13.88 -5.42 -4.61
CA VAL A 50 13.24 -6.18 -5.69
C VAL A 50 14.32 -6.87 -6.49
N GLY A 51 14.29 -8.20 -6.52
CA GLY A 51 15.21 -9.00 -7.32
C GLY A 51 14.85 -8.98 -8.81
N PRO A 52 15.74 -9.51 -9.68
CA PRO A 52 15.49 -9.62 -11.13
C PRO A 52 14.20 -10.39 -11.47
N ASP A 53 13.83 -11.34 -10.60
CA ASP A 53 12.65 -12.18 -10.74
C ASP A 53 11.36 -11.49 -10.24
N SER A 54 11.39 -10.17 -10.02
CA SER A 54 10.29 -9.37 -9.43
C SER A 54 9.85 -9.85 -8.03
N LYS A 55 10.67 -10.66 -7.36
CA LYS A 55 10.46 -11.07 -5.97
C LYS A 55 10.91 -9.97 -5.03
N VAL A 56 10.10 -9.71 -4.01
CA VAL A 56 10.39 -8.73 -2.98
C VAL A 56 11.07 -9.45 -1.81
N TYR A 57 12.31 -9.05 -1.51
CA TYR A 57 13.09 -9.56 -0.39
C TYR A 57 13.10 -8.52 0.72
N GLU A 58 12.78 -8.96 1.94
CA GLU A 58 12.80 -8.12 3.13
C GLU A 58 14.19 -8.13 3.75
N TYR A 59 14.76 -6.95 3.96
CA TYR A 59 16.02 -6.77 4.66
C TYR A 59 15.74 -6.42 6.12
N GLY A 60 16.12 -7.30 7.04
CA GLY A 60 15.89 -7.14 8.47
C GLY A 60 17.11 -7.54 9.28
N ARG A 61 17.16 -7.13 10.55
CA ARG A 61 18.24 -7.53 11.47
C ARG A 61 18.27 -9.03 11.75
N GLU A 62 17.12 -9.67 11.62
CA GLU A 62 16.93 -11.10 11.90
C GLU A 62 17.20 -11.99 10.66
N MET A 63 17.60 -11.40 9.52
CA MET A 63 17.85 -12.18 8.31
C MET A 63 19.13 -13.02 8.45
N PRO A 64 19.19 -14.23 7.87
CA PRO A 64 20.32 -15.15 8.03
C PRO A 64 21.52 -14.75 7.15
N LEU A 65 22.26 -13.72 7.56
CA LEU A 65 23.46 -13.25 6.85
C LEU A 65 24.65 -14.20 7.03
N ILE A 66 25.34 -14.52 5.93
CA ILE A 66 26.58 -15.29 5.91
C ILE A 66 27.78 -14.33 5.81
N PHE A 67 28.65 -14.35 6.82
CA PHE A 67 29.87 -13.55 6.84
C PHE A 67 31.08 -14.41 6.50
N ILE A 68 31.84 -14.02 5.48
CA ILE A 68 33.08 -14.70 5.05
C ILE A 68 34.28 -13.81 5.41
N GLY A 69 35.20 -14.34 6.23
CA GLY A 69 36.38 -13.61 6.69
C GLY A 69 37.57 -14.52 6.95
N GLY A 70 38.72 -13.93 7.31
CA GLY A 70 39.96 -14.67 7.57
C GLY A 70 41.21 -13.85 7.24
N VAL A 71 42.38 -14.50 7.28
CA VAL A 71 43.65 -13.90 6.86
C VAL A 71 43.69 -13.73 5.33
N PRO A 72 44.32 -12.66 4.79
CA PRO A 72 44.44 -12.48 3.35
C PRO A 72 45.07 -13.70 2.67
N ARG A 73 44.62 -14.01 1.45
CA ARG A 73 45.10 -15.11 0.59
C ARG A 73 44.71 -16.54 1.04
N SER A 74 43.83 -16.70 2.03
CA SER A 74 43.29 -18.02 2.43
C SER A 74 42.12 -18.54 1.58
N GLY A 75 41.81 -17.90 0.45
CA GLY A 75 40.71 -18.35 -0.41
C GLY A 75 39.32 -17.88 0.02
N THR A 76 39.19 -16.84 0.85
CA THR A 76 37.90 -16.23 1.21
C THR A 76 37.12 -15.75 -0.03
N THR A 77 37.81 -15.23 -1.03
CA THR A 77 37.21 -14.85 -2.33
C THR A 77 36.64 -16.06 -3.08
N LEU A 78 37.36 -17.19 -3.06
CA LEU A 78 36.92 -18.42 -3.72
C LEU A 78 35.66 -18.97 -3.03
N MET A 79 35.65 -18.99 -1.70
CA MET A 79 34.49 -19.42 -0.91
C MET A 79 33.25 -18.57 -1.23
N ARG A 80 33.40 -17.24 -1.31
CA ARG A 80 32.29 -16.35 -1.71
C ARG A 80 31.78 -16.69 -3.11
N ALA A 81 32.68 -16.85 -4.08
CA ALA A 81 32.30 -17.17 -5.45
C ALA A 81 31.57 -18.53 -5.57
N MET A 82 31.95 -19.52 -4.75
CA MET A 82 31.24 -20.80 -4.68
C MET A 82 29.82 -20.65 -4.13
N LEU A 83 29.62 -19.80 -3.11
CA LEU A 83 28.29 -19.52 -2.55
C LEU A 83 27.43 -18.70 -3.51
N ASP A 84 28.00 -17.70 -4.18
CA ASP A 84 27.31 -16.89 -5.19
C ASP A 84 26.82 -17.74 -6.40
N ALA A 85 27.43 -18.91 -6.63
CA ALA A 85 26.98 -19.85 -7.65
C ALA A 85 25.71 -20.62 -7.27
N HIS A 86 25.33 -20.61 -5.98
CA HIS A 86 24.13 -21.29 -5.50
C HIS A 86 22.89 -20.41 -5.73
N PRO A 87 21.82 -20.93 -6.36
CA PRO A 87 20.64 -20.13 -6.73
C PRO A 87 19.91 -19.53 -5.52
N ASP A 88 19.93 -20.20 -4.37
CA ASP A 88 19.23 -19.72 -3.17
C ASP A 88 20.01 -18.66 -2.36
N VAL A 89 21.26 -18.37 -2.72
CA VAL A 89 22.15 -17.45 -1.97
C VAL A 89 22.39 -16.14 -2.72
N ARG A 90 22.31 -16.16 -4.06
CA ARG A 90 22.58 -15.02 -4.95
C ARG A 90 21.47 -13.96 -4.95
#